data_AF-A0A3D4B3F9-F1
#
_entry.id   AF-A0A3D4B3F9-F1
#
_cell.length_a   1.000
_cell.length_b   1.000
_cell.length_c   1.000
_cell.angle_alpha   90.00
_cell.angle_beta   90.00
_cell.angle_gamma   90.00
#
_symmetry.space_group_name_H-M   'P 1'
#
loop_
_entity.id
_entity.type
_entity.pdbx_description
1 polymer ?
#
loop_
_entity_poly.entity_id
_entity_poly.type
_entity_poly.pdbx_seq_one_letter_code
_entity_poly.pdbx_strand_id
1 'polypeptide(L)'
;MNIGCMYLRYFMVYVLLLGWIGTLSAQTEAILTFDEVLKNGSNAVDGLFGAADILITSDSVYVYIVGQTDDDIGQFRRNKTTGKLTFVEF
;
A
#
# COMPACT_ATOMS: atom_id res chain seq x y z
N MET A 1 -41.94 14.94 -35.29
CA MET A 1 -41.42 13.60 -35.63
C MET A 1 -40.07 13.43 -34.92
N ASN A 2 -40.05 12.57 -33.90
CA ASN A 2 -38.92 12.16 -33.02
C ASN A 2 -37.74 13.12 -32.80
N ILE A 3 -37.93 14.09 -31.92
CA ILE A 3 -36.90 14.99 -31.39
C ILE A 3 -35.90 14.22 -30.49
N GLY A 4 -36.25 13.02 -30.00
CA GLY A 4 -35.47 12.23 -29.06
C GLY A 4 -34.15 11.63 -29.58
N CYS A 5 -34.00 11.40 -30.89
CA CYS A 5 -32.78 10.80 -31.46
C CYS A 5 -31.67 11.85 -31.73
N MET A 6 -32.02 13.14 -31.82
CA MET A 6 -31.05 14.22 -32.04
C MET A 6 -30.35 14.67 -30.76
N TYR A 7 -30.97 14.53 -29.58
CA TYR A 7 -30.35 14.96 -28.31
C TYR A 7 -29.15 14.10 -27.92
N LEU A 8 -29.14 12.80 -28.22
CA LEU A 8 -28.02 11.93 -27.88
C LEU A 8 -26.75 12.22 -28.71
N ARG A 9 -26.92 12.67 -29.97
CA ARG A 9 -25.81 13.00 -30.88
C ARG A 9 -25.24 14.41 -30.64
N TYR A 10 -26.06 15.33 -30.11
CA TYR A 10 -25.61 16.68 -29.74
C TYR A 10 -25.06 16.77 -28.31
N PHE A 11 -25.53 15.92 -27.39
CA PHE A 11 -25.00 15.87 -26.02
C PHE A 11 -23.50 15.51 -26.01
N MET A 12 -23.06 14.63 -26.92
CA MET A 12 -21.64 14.26 -27.02
C MET A 12 -20.73 15.39 -27.56
N VAL A 13 -21.29 16.37 -28.28
CA VAL A 13 -20.54 17.51 -28.86
C VAL A 13 -20.55 18.73 -27.94
N TYR A 14 -21.60 18.91 -27.13
CA TYR A 14 -21.72 20.05 -26.21
C TYR A 14 -20.81 19.99 -24.97
N VAL A 15 -20.34 18.78 -24.61
CA VAL A 15 -19.39 18.59 -23.50
C VAL A 15 -18.04 19.27 -23.77
N LEU A 16 -17.68 19.52 -25.05
CA LEU A 16 -16.38 20.11 -25.43
C LEU A 16 -16.37 21.64 -25.50
N LEU A 17 -17.52 22.31 -25.68
CA LEU A 17 -17.57 23.78 -25.92
C LEU A 17 -17.93 24.64 -24.69
N LEU A 18 -18.43 24.06 -23.59
CA LEU A 18 -18.69 24.79 -22.34
C LEU A 18 -17.75 24.40 -21.17
N GLY A 19 -16.61 23.78 -21.49
CA GLY A 19 -15.58 23.51 -20.48
C GLY A 19 -16.01 22.53 -19.39
N TRP A 20 -16.95 21.63 -19.68
CA TRP A 20 -17.29 20.55 -18.75
C TRP A 20 -16.30 19.39 -18.92
N ILE A 21 -15.04 19.65 -18.59
CA ILE A 21 -14.19 18.56 -18.12
C ILE A 21 -14.72 18.20 -16.74
N GLY A 22 -15.70 17.31 -16.70
CA GLY A 22 -15.89 16.46 -15.53
C GLY A 22 -14.52 15.87 -15.26
N THR A 23 -13.87 16.36 -14.21
CA THR A 23 -12.59 15.84 -13.76
C THR A 23 -12.80 14.33 -13.64
N LEU A 24 -12.12 13.55 -14.49
CA LEU A 24 -11.98 12.13 -14.20
C LEU A 24 -11.27 12.09 -12.86
N SER A 25 -12.00 11.81 -11.79
CA SER A 25 -11.32 11.38 -10.58
C SER A 25 -10.64 10.08 -10.97
N ALA A 26 -9.31 10.07 -11.01
CA ALA A 26 -8.56 8.84 -10.87
C ALA A 26 -8.97 8.29 -9.50
N GLN A 27 -9.97 7.41 -9.51
CA GLN A 27 -10.45 6.78 -8.30
C GLN A 27 -9.32 5.84 -7.91
N THR A 28 -8.59 6.19 -6.85
CA THR A 28 -7.63 5.25 -6.28
C THR A 28 -8.50 4.13 -5.73
N GLU A 29 -8.62 3.05 -6.49
CA GLU A 29 -9.18 1.84 -5.95
C GLU A 29 -8.17 1.41 -4.88
N ALA A 30 -8.61 1.42 -3.62
CA ALA A 30 -7.81 0.95 -2.50
C ALA A 30 -7.75 -0.59 -2.58
N ILE A 31 -6.97 -1.08 -3.54
CA ILE A 31 -6.72 -2.49 -3.76
C ILE A 31 -5.60 -2.89 -2.81
N LEU A 32 -5.86 -3.90 -1.99
CA LEU A 32 -4.81 -4.53 -1.19
C LEU A 32 -3.89 -5.31 -2.13
N THR A 33 -2.68 -4.81 -2.34
CA THR A 33 -1.63 -5.49 -3.09
C THR A 33 -0.58 -6.06 -2.16
N PHE A 34 -0.06 -7.24 -2.50
CA PHE A 34 1.14 -7.76 -1.88
C PHE A 34 2.33 -6.81 -2.15
N ASP A 35 3.06 -6.41 -1.11
CA ASP A 35 4.28 -5.61 -1.26
C ASP A 35 5.55 -6.44 -1.03
N GLU A 36 5.68 -7.08 0.15
CA GLU A 36 6.88 -7.84 0.50
C GLU A 36 6.65 -8.90 1.58
N VAL A 37 7.59 -9.86 1.65
CA VAL A 37 7.74 -10.82 2.75
C VAL A 37 9.22 -10.87 3.14
N LEU A 38 9.50 -10.70 4.43
CA LEU A 38 10.77 -11.02 5.05
C LEU A 38 10.62 -12.36 5.77
N LYS A 39 11.54 -13.29 5.52
CA LYS A 39 11.43 -14.68 5.98
C LYS A 39 12.69 -15.08 6.72
N ASN A 40 12.52 -15.76 7.86
CA ASN A 40 13.64 -16.32 8.62
C ASN A 40 14.55 -17.19 7.74
N GLY A 41 15.86 -17.01 7.89
CA GLY A 41 16.89 -17.71 7.11
C GLY A 41 17.02 -17.22 5.66
N SER A 42 16.42 -16.08 5.30
CA SER A 42 16.53 -15.47 3.96
C SER A 42 17.12 -14.06 4.06
N ASN A 43 18.04 -13.70 3.16
CA ASN A 43 18.65 -12.37 3.11
C ASN A 43 19.15 -11.87 4.48
N ALA A 44 19.77 -12.76 5.25
CA ALA A 44 20.26 -12.53 6.62
C ALA A 44 19.19 -12.24 7.69
N VAL A 45 17.90 -12.30 7.36
CA VAL A 45 16.82 -12.17 8.35
C VAL A 45 16.85 -13.38 9.28
N ASP A 46 16.96 -13.11 10.58
CA ASP A 46 16.90 -14.10 11.65
C ASP A 46 15.99 -13.64 12.81
N GLY A 47 15.74 -14.54 13.76
CA GLY A 47 14.97 -14.26 14.98
C GLY A 47 13.45 -14.17 14.78
N LEU A 48 12.92 -14.80 13.72
CA LEU A 48 11.49 -14.78 13.38
C LEU A 48 10.79 -16.13 13.53
N PHE A 49 11.46 -17.23 13.91
CA PHE A 49 10.76 -18.48 14.17
C PHE A 49 9.82 -18.32 15.36
N GLY A 50 8.55 -18.66 15.12
CA GLY A 50 7.49 -18.47 16.11
C GLY A 50 7.20 -17.00 16.40
N ALA A 51 7.32 -16.11 15.40
CA ALA A 51 6.93 -14.71 15.51
C ALA A 51 5.56 -14.55 16.20
N ALA A 52 5.56 -13.98 17.40
CA ALA A 52 4.43 -14.01 18.32
C ALA A 52 3.84 -12.62 18.60
N ASP A 53 4.66 -11.57 18.57
CA ASP A 53 4.22 -10.20 18.83
C ASP A 53 5.09 -9.19 18.07
N ILE A 54 4.57 -7.97 17.92
CA ILE A 54 5.19 -6.86 17.20
C ILE A 54 5.09 -5.54 17.97
N LEU A 55 6.20 -4.83 18.06
CA LEU A 55 6.28 -3.48 18.63
C LEU A 55 6.79 -2.49 17.58
N ILE A 56 6.10 -1.37 17.43
CA ILE A 56 6.55 -0.25 16.61
C ILE A 56 6.91 0.92 17.51
N THR A 57 8.09 1.48 17.30
CA THR A 57 8.57 2.67 18.01
C THR A 57 7.68 3.90 17.75
N SER A 58 7.59 4.82 18.71
CA SER A 58 6.76 6.02 18.60
C SER A 58 7.15 6.95 17.46
N ASP A 59 8.43 6.95 17.06
CA ASP A 59 8.92 7.70 15.90
C ASP A 59 8.63 7.01 14.55
N SER A 60 8.10 5.79 14.60
CA SER A 60 7.81 4.89 13.48
C SER A 60 9.02 4.51 12.63
N VAL A 61 10.23 4.55 13.21
CA VAL A 61 11.48 4.24 12.50
C VAL A 61 11.88 2.78 12.68
N TYR A 62 11.55 2.16 13.81
CA TYR A 62 11.89 0.77 14.12
C TYR A 62 10.66 -0.08 14.42
N VAL A 63 10.76 -1.35 14.02
CA VAL A 63 9.84 -2.44 14.31
C VAL A 63 10.63 -3.58 14.94
N TYR A 64 10.12 -4.11 16.05
CA TYR A 64 10.67 -5.28 16.73
C TYR A 64 9.65 -6.41 16.69
N ILE A 65 10.11 -7.62 16.36
CA ILE A 65 9.27 -8.82 16.32
C ILE A 65 9.88 -9.86 17.25
N VAL A 66 9.07 -10.43 18.13
CA VAL A 66 9.52 -11.47 19.07
C VAL A 66 9.38 -12.83 18.42
N GLY A 67 10.50 -13.52 18.16
CA GLY A 67 10.56 -14.89 17.68
C GLY A 67 10.54 -15.86 18.86
N GLN A 68 9.34 -16.27 19.31
CA GLN A 68 9.20 -17.08 20.52
C GLN A 68 9.92 -18.44 20.42
N THR A 69 10.08 -19.00 19.22
CA THR A 69 10.77 -20.29 19.03
C THR A 69 12.28 -20.11 18.83
N ASP A 70 12.71 -18.93 18.38
CA ASP A 70 14.13 -18.60 18.21
C ASP A 70 14.80 -18.10 19.48
N ASP A 71 14.03 -17.83 20.55
CA ASP A 71 14.50 -17.13 21.75
C ASP A 71 15.20 -15.79 21.42
N ASP A 72 14.71 -15.10 20.37
CA ASP A 72 15.34 -13.90 19.81
C ASP A 72 14.33 -12.81 19.41
N ILE A 73 14.84 -11.61 19.12
CA ILE A 73 14.07 -10.44 18.68
C ILE A 73 14.64 -9.93 17.35
N GLY A 74 13.87 -10.10 16.28
CA GLY A 74 14.18 -9.48 15.00
C GLY A 74 13.98 -7.96 15.04
N GLN A 75 15.03 -7.19 14.72
CA GLN A 75 14.96 -5.74 14.55
C GLN A 75 14.89 -5.33 13.08
N PHE A 76 13.93 -4.46 12.77
CA PHE A 76 13.74 -3.91 11.44
C PHE A 76 13.67 -2.39 11.48
N ARG A 77 14.33 -1.76 10.51
CA ARG A 77 14.13 -0.35 10.19
C ARG A 77 12.99 -0.22 9.20
N ARG A 78 12.06 0.69 9.47
CA ARG A 78 10.88 0.95 8.64
C ARG A 78 11.06 2.22 7.82
N ASN A 79 10.76 2.13 6.53
CA ASN A 79 10.57 3.32 5.70
C ASN A 79 9.21 3.97 6.03
N LYS A 80 9.21 5.21 6.51
CA LYS A 80 7.97 5.89 6.95
C LYS A 80 6.98 6.18 5.82
N THR A 81 7.47 6.31 4.59
CA THR A 81 6.65 6.64 3.42
C THR A 81 6.05 5.38 2.80
N THR A 82 6.84 4.32 2.66
CA THR A 82 6.42 3.09 1.95
C THR A 82 5.99 1.98 2.88
N GLY A 83 6.39 2.02 4.15
CA GLY A 83 6.16 0.94 5.12
C GLY A 83 7.15 -0.22 5.03
N LYS A 84 8.00 -0.27 3.99
CA LYS A 84 8.98 -1.34 3.78
C LYS A 84 9.92 -1.50 4.96
N LEU A 85 10.26 -2.75 5.27
CA LEU A 85 11.13 -3.14 6.36
C LEU A 85 12.52 -3.55 5.84
N THR A 86 13.56 -3.16 6.58
CA THR A 86 14.94 -3.58 6.33
C THR A 86 15.48 -4.16 7.62
N PHE A 87 15.96 -5.40 7.58
CA PHE A 87 16.58 -6.04 8.74
C PHE A 87 17.86 -5.29 9.15
N VAL A 88 18.08 -5.13 10.46
CA VAL A 88 19.18 -4.31 10.99
C VAL A 88 20.26 -5.14 11.70
N GLU A 89 19.91 -6.29 12.29
CA GLU A 89 20.79 -7.15 13.11
C GLU A 89 21.23 -6.49 14.45
N PHE A 90 21.46 -7.31 15.48
CA PHE A 90 22.09 -6.93 16.75
C PHE A 90 23.29 -7.82 17.06
#